data_AF-A0A7S3WUA2-F1
#
_entry.id   AF-A0A7S3WUA2-F1
#
_cell.length_a   1.000
_cell.length_b   1.000
_cell.length_c   1.000
_cell.angle_alpha   90.00
_cell.angle_beta   90.00
_cell.angle_gamma   90.00
#
_symmetry.space_group_name_H-M   'P 1'
#
loop_
_entity.id
_entity.type
_entity.pdbx_description
1 polymer ?
#
loop_
_entity_poly.entity_id
_entity_poly.type
_entity_poly.pdbx_seq_one_letter_code
_entity_poly.pdbx_strand_id
1 'polypeptide(L)'
;HAIIDFVVECETKLGEKLAVVGDHKDLGAWDEKDALLLETDKAAYPVWSTPRPLLLKLPEGLEEAEVQYKLVVVPGTKDAEPRFEEIAANRRLKVTAKAAGMALTIKATFGEGEKEPIRLPKFSPPSRVADA
;
A
#
# COMPACT_ATOMS: atom_id res chain seq x y z
N HIS A 1 8.59 6.62 13.01
CA HIS A 1 7.93 5.84 11.94
C HIS A 1 6.63 6.51 11.56
N ALA A 2 6.26 6.49 10.29
CA ALA A 2 4.86 6.62 9.89
C ALA A 2 4.18 5.24 10.01
N ILE A 3 2.89 5.22 10.34
CA ILE A 3 2.08 4.01 10.48
C ILE A 3 1.16 3.94 9.26
N ILE A 4 1.37 2.98 8.38
CA ILE A 4 0.71 2.89 7.07
C ILE A 4 -0.22 1.70 7.03
N ASP A 5 -1.50 1.96 6.73
CA ASP A 5 -2.49 0.93 6.44
C ASP A 5 -2.83 0.94 4.96
N PHE A 6 -2.82 -0.24 4.32
CA PHE A 6 -3.34 -0.39 2.96
C PHE A 6 -4.80 -0.80 3.02
N VAL A 7 -5.61 -0.18 2.17
CA VAL A 7 -7.01 -0.53 1.90
C VAL A 7 -7.14 -0.62 0.38
N VAL A 8 -7.34 -1.84 -0.11
CA VAL A 8 -7.24 -2.14 -1.54
C VAL A 8 -8.50 -2.82 -2.03
N GLU A 9 -9.11 -2.29 -3.08
CA GLU A 9 -10.20 -2.95 -3.77
C GLU A 9 -9.63 -3.93 -4.81
N CYS A 10 -9.99 -5.21 -4.69
CA CYS A 10 -9.55 -6.25 -5.63
C CYS A 10 -10.51 -7.43 -5.62
N GLU A 11 -11.02 -7.79 -6.80
CA GLU A 11 -11.70 -9.06 -6.97
C GLU A 11 -10.69 -10.22 -7.10
N THR A 12 -11.03 -11.36 -6.51
CA THR A 12 -10.20 -12.57 -6.51
C THR A 12 -11.06 -13.81 -6.69
N LYS A 13 -10.46 -14.93 -7.12
CA LYS A 13 -11.11 -16.25 -7.12
C LYS A 13 -11.01 -16.90 -5.75
N LEU A 14 -11.85 -17.90 -5.51
CA LEU A 14 -11.82 -18.65 -4.27
C LEU A 14 -10.43 -19.26 -4.03
N GLY A 15 -9.86 -19.03 -2.85
CA GLY A 15 -8.55 -19.51 -2.45
C GLY A 15 -7.39 -18.56 -2.79
N GLU A 16 -7.60 -17.59 -3.67
CA GLU A 16 -6.61 -16.53 -3.93
C GLU A 16 -6.54 -15.55 -2.75
N LYS A 17 -5.40 -14.86 -2.63
CA LYS A 17 -5.12 -13.83 -1.64
C LYS A 17 -4.55 -12.60 -2.32
N LEU A 18 -4.75 -11.44 -1.71
CA LEU A 18 -4.09 -10.21 -2.14
C LEU A 18 -2.88 -9.92 -1.24
N ALA A 19 -1.78 -9.47 -1.81
CA ALA A 19 -0.61 -9.02 -1.09
C ALA A 19 -0.03 -7.72 -1.68
N VAL A 20 0.78 -7.04 -0.87
CA VAL A 20 1.60 -5.90 -1.28
C VAL A 20 3.07 -6.33 -1.24
N VAL A 21 3.75 -6.22 -2.37
CA VAL A 21 5.18 -6.52 -2.49
C VAL A 21 5.94 -5.27 -2.93
N GLY A 22 7.13 -5.01 -2.38
CA GLY A 22 7.85 -3.78 -2.65
C GLY A 22 9.30 -3.81 -2.20
N ASP A 23 10.01 -2.71 -2.42
CA ASP A 23 11.43 -2.55 -2.09
C ASP A 23 11.72 -2.51 -0.59
N HIS A 24 10.74 -2.09 0.22
CA HIS A 24 10.87 -2.10 1.67
C HIS A 24 10.92 -3.53 2.22
N LYS A 25 11.78 -3.77 3.21
CA LYS A 25 11.97 -5.11 3.84
C LYS A 25 10.67 -5.73 4.37
N ASP A 26 9.78 -4.91 4.92
CA ASP A 26 8.49 -5.38 5.47
C ASP A 26 7.41 -5.55 4.36
N LEU A 27 7.78 -5.26 3.11
CA LEU A 27 7.04 -5.59 1.88
C LEU A 27 7.77 -6.66 1.06
N GLY A 28 8.71 -7.39 1.67
CA GLY A 28 9.40 -8.53 1.06
C GLY A 28 10.65 -8.20 0.25
N ALA A 29 11.04 -6.92 0.09
CA ALA A 29 12.20 -6.53 -0.73
C ALA A 29 12.17 -7.13 -2.16
N TRP A 30 10.98 -7.13 -2.77
CA TRP A 30 10.64 -7.77 -4.04
C TRP A 30 10.63 -9.31 -4.05
N ASP A 31 10.70 -9.97 -2.90
CA ASP A 31 10.36 -11.40 -2.76
C ASP A 31 8.86 -11.56 -2.45
N GLU A 32 8.15 -12.22 -3.35
CA GLU A 32 6.71 -12.50 -3.25
C GLU A 32 6.35 -13.38 -2.06
N LYS A 33 7.27 -14.25 -1.62
CA LYS A 33 7.05 -15.15 -0.47
C LYS A 33 7.01 -14.39 0.85
N ASP A 34 7.70 -13.24 0.88
CA ASP A 34 7.79 -12.34 2.02
C ASP A 34 6.90 -11.09 1.85
N ALA A 35 6.02 -11.09 0.85
CA ALA A 35 5.07 -10.01 0.62
C ALA A 35 4.09 -9.83 1.80
N LEU A 36 3.62 -8.60 1.98
CA LEU A 36 2.63 -8.28 3.02
C LEU A 36 1.25 -8.77 2.57
N LEU A 37 0.80 -9.91 3.11
CA LEU A 37 -0.54 -10.42 2.89
C LEU A 37 -1.61 -9.48 3.48
N LEU A 38 -2.62 -9.18 2.67
CA LEU A 38 -3.81 -8.46 3.08
C LEU A 38 -4.93 -9.43 3.45
N GLU A 39 -5.85 -8.97 4.30
CA GLU A 39 -6.98 -9.73 4.78
C GLU A 39 -8.29 -9.11 4.30
N THR A 40 -9.30 -9.96 4.13
CA THR A 40 -10.69 -9.56 3.87
C THR A 40 -11.59 -10.58 4.55
N ASP A 41 -12.84 -10.22 4.76
CA ASP A 41 -13.90 -11.14 5.17
C ASP A 41 -15.13 -11.00 4.26
N LYS A 42 -16.19 -11.74 4.57
CA LYS A 42 -17.44 -11.76 3.80
C LYS A 42 -18.15 -10.39 3.78
N ALA A 43 -17.99 -9.57 4.82
CA ALA A 43 -18.64 -8.27 4.92
C ALA A 43 -17.84 -7.16 4.23
N ALA A 44 -16.51 -7.30 4.18
CA ALA A 44 -15.61 -6.32 3.57
C ALA A 44 -15.35 -6.56 2.07
N TYR A 45 -15.41 -7.81 1.60
CA TYR A 45 -15.08 -8.15 0.20
C TYR A 45 -15.93 -7.33 -0.80
N PRO A 46 -15.32 -6.70 -1.84
CA PRO A 46 -13.97 -6.92 -2.38
C PRO A 46 -12.85 -6.02 -1.82
N VAL A 47 -13.05 -5.42 -0.65
CA VAL A 47 -12.03 -4.57 0.01
C VAL A 47 -11.14 -5.39 0.94
N TRP A 48 -9.83 -5.30 0.71
CA TRP A 48 -8.78 -5.94 1.48
C TRP A 48 -8.02 -4.91 2.30
N SER A 49 -7.55 -5.27 3.49
CA SER A 49 -6.78 -4.36 4.34
C SER A 49 -5.59 -5.04 5.02
N THR A 50 -4.64 -4.22 5.47
CA THR A 50 -3.51 -4.70 6.27
C THR A 50 -3.98 -5.28 7.60
N PRO A 51 -3.59 -6.52 7.96
CA PRO A 51 -3.88 -7.06 9.28
C PRO A 51 -3.05 -6.39 10.38
N ARG A 52 -1.87 -5.88 10.00
CA ARG A 52 -1.00 -5.08 10.85
C ARG A 52 -0.43 -3.91 10.04
N PRO A 53 -0.39 -2.68 10.60
CA PRO A 53 0.16 -1.55 9.89
C PRO A 53 1.64 -1.73 9.53
N LEU A 54 2.04 -1.22 8.37
CA LEU A 54 3.43 -1.08 7.98
C LEU A 54 4.07 0.09 8.75
N LEU A 55 5.20 -0.17 9.41
CA LEU A 55 5.96 0.85 10.11
C LEU A 55 7.10 1.37 9.23
N LEU A 56 6.88 2.50 8.57
CA LEU A 56 7.90 3.09 7.71
C LEU A 56 8.81 4.02 8.52
N LYS A 57 10.09 3.65 8.64
CA LYS A 57 11.12 4.52 9.23
C LYS A 57 11.73 5.39 8.14
N LEU A 58 11.84 6.69 8.39
CA LEU A 58 12.71 7.52 7.56
C LEU A 58 14.18 7.21 7.92
N PRO A 59 15.07 7.09 6.93
CA PRO A 59 16.50 7.03 7.19
C PRO A 59 16.95 8.27 7.98
N GLU A 60 17.96 8.08 8.84
CA GLU A 60 18.47 9.16 9.68
C GLU A 60 19.03 10.30 8.81
N GLY A 61 18.68 11.55 9.16
CA GLY A 61 19.11 12.74 8.42
C GLY A 61 18.36 13.00 7.10
N LEU A 62 17.38 12.18 6.73
CA LEU A 62 16.53 12.43 5.54
C LEU A 62 15.17 13.02 5.91
N GLU A 63 14.74 14.00 5.11
CA GLU A 63 13.43 14.66 5.24
C GLU A 63 12.29 13.86 4.57
N GLU A 64 12.63 12.94 3.66
CA GLU A 64 11.68 12.06 3.00
C GLU A 64 12.27 10.67 2.72
N ALA A 65 11.40 9.68 2.67
CA ALA A 65 11.67 8.34 2.17
C ALA A 65 10.66 8.01 1.05
N GLU A 66 11.11 7.27 0.04
CA GLU A 66 10.24 6.69 -0.99
C GLU A 66 10.23 5.17 -0.83
N VAL A 67 9.05 4.57 -1.01
CA VAL A 67 8.84 3.12 -1.10
C VAL A 67 8.15 2.83 -2.43
N GLN A 68 8.70 1.87 -3.18
CA GLN A 68 8.06 1.33 -4.36
C GLN A 68 7.36 0.01 -4.03
N TYR A 69 6.16 -0.17 -4.58
CA TYR A 69 5.40 -1.40 -4.37
C TYR A 69 4.50 -1.73 -5.58
N LYS A 70 4.03 -2.97 -5.59
CA LYS A 70 2.96 -3.47 -6.46
C LYS A 70 1.96 -4.28 -5.64
N LEU A 71 0.74 -4.34 -6.16
CA LEU A 71 -0.28 -5.28 -5.73
C LEU A 71 -0.10 -6.60 -6.49
N VAL A 72 -0.22 -7.72 -5.78
CA VAL A 72 -0.11 -9.06 -6.35
C VAL A 72 -1.21 -9.95 -5.80
N VAL A 73 -1.88 -10.67 -6.70
CA VAL A 73 -2.80 -11.75 -6.33
C VAL A 73 -2.01 -13.04 -6.26
N VAL A 74 -1.92 -13.58 -5.05
CA VAL A 74 -1.24 -14.84 -4.74
C VAL A 74 -2.23 -15.99 -4.92
N PRO A 75 -1.90 -17.02 -5.73
CA PRO A 75 -2.78 -18.15 -5.95
C PRO A 75 -2.92 -19.01 -4.70
N GLY A 76 -4.06 -19.69 -4.57
CA GLY A 76 -4.31 -20.64 -3.49
C GLY A 76 -3.58 -21.98 -3.65
N THR A 77 -2.91 -22.20 -4.79
CA THR A 77 -2.18 -23.42 -5.13
C THR A 77 -0.71 -23.11 -5.40
N LYS A 78 0.18 -24.06 -5.11
CA LYS A 78 1.62 -23.88 -5.30
C LYS A 78 2.10 -23.99 -6.75
N ASP A 79 1.25 -24.54 -7.62
CA ASP A 79 1.57 -24.79 -9.04
C ASP A 79 1.19 -23.61 -9.95
N ALA A 80 0.51 -22.59 -9.40
CA ALA A 80 0.14 -21.40 -10.13
C ALA A 80 1.09 -20.25 -9.78
N GLU A 81 1.34 -19.39 -10.76
CA GLU A 81 2.18 -18.20 -10.60
C GLU A 81 1.37 -17.02 -10.04
N PRO A 82 1.97 -16.16 -9.22
CA PRO A 82 1.34 -14.92 -8.76
C PRO A 82 1.01 -13.96 -9.91
N ARG A 83 -0.15 -13.31 -9.79
CA ARG A 83 -0.63 -12.33 -10.78
C ARG A 83 -0.40 -10.92 -10.26
N PHE A 84 0.63 -10.28 -10.79
CA PHE A 84 0.90 -8.87 -10.54
C PHE A 84 -0.10 -7.98 -11.26
N GLU A 85 -0.33 -6.79 -10.71
CA GLU A 85 -1.06 -5.75 -11.42
C GLU A 85 -0.33 -5.26 -12.68
N GLU A 86 -1.10 -5.10 -13.75
CA GLU A 86 -0.64 -4.62 -15.05
C GLU A 86 -0.80 -3.09 -15.15
N ILE A 87 0.09 -2.37 -14.47
CA ILE A 87 0.14 -0.90 -14.46
C ILE A 87 1.46 -0.41 -15.08
N ALA A 88 1.48 0.84 -15.55
CA ALA A 88 2.59 1.40 -16.32
C ALA A 88 3.94 1.48 -15.55
N ALA A 89 3.90 1.54 -14.21
CA ALA A 89 5.08 1.58 -13.35
C ALA A 89 4.71 1.11 -11.94
N ASN A 90 5.71 0.80 -11.10
CA ASN A 90 5.49 0.52 -9.68
C ASN A 90 4.77 1.71 -9.00
N ARG A 91 3.87 1.39 -8.07
CA ARG A 91 3.26 2.40 -7.19
C ARG A 91 4.34 2.99 -6.30
N ARG A 92 4.20 4.27 -5.97
CA ARG A 92 5.20 5.02 -5.19
C ARG A 92 4.56 5.71 -4.02
N LEU A 93 5.10 5.46 -2.83
CA LEU A 93 4.73 6.10 -1.59
C LEU A 93 5.88 7.00 -1.12
N LYS A 94 5.66 8.31 -1.10
CA LYS A 94 6.59 9.30 -0.55
C LYS A 94 6.15 9.72 0.84
N VAL A 95 6.98 9.46 1.84
CA VAL A 95 6.69 9.77 3.24
C VAL A 95 7.70 10.76 3.76
N THR A 96 7.21 11.92 4.23
CA THR A 96 8.06 12.97 4.80
C THR A 96 8.23 12.80 6.31
N ALA A 97 9.24 13.46 6.89
CA ALA A 97 9.47 13.46 8.34
C ALA A 97 8.25 13.96 9.13
N LYS A 98 7.39 14.79 8.51
CA LYS A 98 6.13 15.27 9.09
C LYS A 98 5.10 14.16 9.34
N ALA A 99 5.24 13.00 8.70
CA ALA A 99 4.38 11.84 8.92
C ALA A 99 4.78 11.02 10.16
N ALA A 100 5.87 11.38 10.85
CA ALA A 100 6.32 10.64 12.02
C ALA A 100 5.22 10.61 13.11
N GLY A 101 4.86 9.40 13.56
CA GLY A 101 3.81 9.17 14.56
C GLY A 101 2.38 9.22 14.00
N MET A 102 2.19 9.50 12.71
CA MET A 102 0.86 9.54 12.10
C MET A 102 0.42 8.16 11.62
N ALA A 103 -0.87 7.84 11.82
CA ALA A 103 -1.56 6.73 11.16
C ALA A 103 -2.21 7.23 9.86
N LEU A 104 -1.86 6.59 8.74
CA LEU A 104 -2.18 7.05 7.40
C LEU A 104 -2.69 5.88 6.55
N THR A 105 -3.83 6.07 5.90
CA THR A 105 -4.42 5.06 5.04
C THR A 105 -4.11 5.32 3.56
N ILE A 106 -3.59 4.29 2.89
CA ILE A 106 -3.41 4.23 1.45
C ILE A 106 -4.60 3.49 0.85
N LYS A 107 -5.33 4.16 -0.03
CA LYS A 107 -6.42 3.56 -0.80
C LYS A 107 -5.95 3.29 -2.22
N ALA A 108 -6.17 2.08 -2.74
CA ALA A 108 -5.82 1.68 -4.09
C ALA A 108 -6.86 0.71 -4.67
N THR A 109 -6.86 0.58 -5.99
CA THR A 109 -7.67 -0.43 -6.72
C THR A 109 -6.73 -1.25 -7.58
N PHE A 110 -6.84 -2.59 -7.53
CA PHE A 110 -5.96 -3.48 -8.27
C PHE A 110 -6.05 -3.24 -9.78
N GLY A 111 -4.90 -3.05 -10.44
CA GLY A 111 -4.85 -2.74 -11.88
C GLY A 111 -5.08 -1.26 -12.22
N GLU A 112 -5.46 -0.42 -11.26
CA GLU A 112 -5.58 1.03 -11.45
C GLU A 112 -4.37 1.74 -10.83
N GLY A 113 -3.35 1.99 -11.65
CA GLY A 113 -2.14 2.69 -11.22
C GLY A 113 -2.40 4.17 -10.90
N GLU A 114 -1.65 4.71 -9.94
CA GLU A 114 -1.74 6.15 -9.63
C GLU A 114 -1.08 6.99 -10.72
N LYS A 115 -1.69 8.14 -11.06
CA LYS A 115 -1.10 9.12 -11.98
C LYS A 115 0.15 9.79 -11.39
N GLU A 116 0.17 9.96 -10.08
CA GLU A 116 1.28 10.55 -9.34
C GLU A 116 1.59 9.74 -8.07
N PRO A 117 2.83 9.79 -7.55
CA PRO A 117 3.18 9.20 -6.27
C PRO A 117 2.26 9.69 -5.14
N ILE A 118 1.85 8.78 -4.25
CA ILE A 118 1.11 9.16 -3.06
C ILE A 118 2.06 9.83 -2.07
N ARG A 119 1.78 11.07 -1.69
CA ARG A 119 2.58 11.85 -0.75
C ARG A 119 1.94 11.90 0.63
N LEU A 120 2.75 11.64 1.67
CA LEU A 120 2.33 11.56 3.06
C LEU A 120 3.13 12.52 3.97
N PRO A 121 2.45 13.23 4.91
CA PRO A 121 0.99 13.26 5.06
C PRO A 121 0.33 14.00 3.88
N LYS A 122 -0.91 13.65 3.54
CA LYS A 122 -1.67 14.37 2.50
C LYS A 122 -1.88 15.81 2.99
N PHE A 123 -1.25 16.78 2.35
CA PHE A 123 -1.46 18.18 2.69
C PHE A 123 -2.84 18.60 2.19
N SER A 124 -3.83 18.64 3.08
CA SER A 124 -5.03 19.44 2.84
C SER A 124 -4.68 20.86 3.26
N PRO A 125 -4.67 21.86 2.34
CA PRO A 125 -4.65 23.24 2.80
C PRO A 125 -5.83 23.45 3.75
N PRO A 126 -5.67 24.22 4.84
CA PRO A 126 -6.80 24.54 5.70
C PRO A 126 -7.88 25.15 4.81
N SER A 127 -9.08 24.55 4.83
CA SER A 127 -10.26 25.12 4.20
C SER A 127 -10.33 26.57 4.66
N ARG A 128 -10.16 27.53 3.74
CA ARG A 128 -10.47 28.92 4.05
C ARG A 128 -11.93 28.90 4.49
N VAL A 129 -12.16 29.12 5.78
CA VAL A 129 -13.46 29.57 6.25
C VAL A 129 -13.68 30.86 5.47
N ALA A 130 -14.63 30.80 4.52
CA ALA A 130 -15.07 31.99 3.83
C ALA A 130 -15.84 32.79 4.88
N ASP A 131 -15.15 33.72 5.55
CA ASP A 131 -15.82 34.87 6.12
C ASP A 131 -16.20 35.78 4.96
N ALA A 132 -17.48 35.73 4.58
CA ALA A 132 -18.22 36.77 3.89
C ALA A 132 -19.72 36.56 4.08
#